data_AF-A0A1V5SP48-F1
#
_entry.id   AF-A0A1V5SP48-F1
#
_cell.length_a   1.000
_cell.length_b   1.000
_cell.length_c   1.000
_cell.angle_alpha   90.00
_cell.angle_beta   90.00
_cell.angle_gamma   90.00
#
_symmetry.space_group_name_H-M   'P 1'
#
loop_
_entity.id
_entity.type
_entity.pdbx_description
1 polymer ?
#
loop_
_entity_poly.entity_id
_entity_poly.type
_entity_poly.pdbx_seq_one_letter_code
_entity_poly.pdbx_strand_id
1 'polypeptide(L)'
;MPNVPEAQNPQIHRDTEMDFKKFFSAVRDRYIIIIILTTVILAGVLFYNSTLVPIYRATTQLMIEIPEFVGHDTKEAKSPTIGSSDYFNSQYEILRSVSLARKIAEKLDLKALPEFQGKIPELALQEMITVKPVKNSRIVMLSVESSRPELAANIANALADIYIQQNIEGMMFMSKEILRVISGEHGLPEPGMPSDILPSAAERQKIIQMLPSVVNNPEILNLRKERSGIESQIAQLSKRYKPKHPRMIALNTQLGSINEQIKARTDEVIASVKAELEGKLRPNNIRILDRAQTPKIPIDSPKIPNILKGILAGILLGLGLIYLLEKIDTTVKTQEDVQQSLRLPFFGDFPFLKGGDKMMTGPESLLKLDSNIPASNAIREIRIGLNFLTIKNTPPKTFLITSSVPKEGKSLLAVYLAFSFAKSGANTLLIDADLRLPKLHYSMNVRQSPGFADLLRGTMSPDSVIVRTGIPDLSILTAGQSNDNPSELFSRPNVPELFHQLSSQYDKIIIDSPPSLMIPDALLLARIVESTILVIRSGKLSANSIVKLKEKFDAIGAPLTGFILNGSRLEKIQHYSSYYKSYYNKAHATKKKPAFKPKNKKPAIVPPAGS
;
A
#
# COMPACT_ATOMS: atom_id res chain seq x y z
N MET A 1 65.37 16.29 -27.38
CA MET A 1 64.44 15.40 -26.65
C MET A 1 63.05 15.62 -27.22
N PRO A 2 62.42 14.63 -27.87
CA PRO A 2 61.06 14.80 -28.38
C PRO A 2 60.05 14.69 -27.23
N ASN A 3 59.06 15.58 -27.23
CA ASN A 3 57.96 15.65 -26.28
C ASN A 3 57.20 14.32 -26.18
N VAL A 4 57.11 13.78 -24.97
CA VAL A 4 56.19 12.69 -24.62
C VAL A 4 54.81 13.31 -24.38
N PRO A 5 53.74 12.90 -25.09
CA PRO A 5 52.39 13.37 -24.78
C PRO A 5 51.93 12.80 -23.44
N GLU A 6 51.40 13.67 -22.57
CA GLU A 6 50.72 13.26 -21.34
C GLU A 6 49.60 12.26 -21.65
N ALA A 7 49.64 11.11 -20.99
CA ALA A 7 48.59 10.10 -21.05
C ALA A 7 47.32 10.67 -20.42
N GLN A 8 46.32 10.95 -21.27
CA GLN A 8 44.97 11.27 -20.82
C GLN A 8 44.41 10.08 -20.03
N ASN A 9 44.15 10.32 -18.75
CA ASN A 9 43.50 9.41 -17.83
C ASN A 9 42.09 9.08 -18.37
N PRO A 10 41.76 7.81 -18.69
CA PRO A 10 40.44 7.49 -19.22
C PRO A 10 39.41 7.72 -18.13
N GLN A 11 38.63 8.79 -18.26
CA GLN A 11 37.43 8.98 -17.46
C GLN A 11 36.50 7.80 -17.75
N ILE A 12 36.27 6.99 -16.72
CA ILE A 12 35.31 5.90 -16.74
C ILE A 12 33.93 6.54 -16.86
N HIS A 13 33.43 6.66 -18.10
CA HIS A 13 32.01 6.87 -18.34
C HIS A 13 31.29 5.64 -17.80
N ARG A 14 30.73 5.77 -16.59
CA ARG A 14 29.72 4.84 -16.10
C ARG A 14 28.48 5.09 -16.94
N ASP A 15 28.23 4.21 -17.89
CA ASP A 15 26.93 4.13 -18.55
C ASP A 15 25.87 3.95 -17.46
N THR A 16 25.14 5.03 -17.20
CA THR A 16 24.01 5.11 -16.27
C THR A 16 22.76 4.45 -16.86
N GLU A 17 22.91 3.38 -17.63
CA GLU A 17 21.77 2.54 -17.97
C GLU A 17 21.42 1.68 -16.76
N MET A 18 20.18 1.86 -16.30
CA MET A 18 19.63 1.09 -15.20
C MET A 18 19.50 -0.37 -15.65
N ASP A 19 20.43 -1.23 -15.23
CA ASP A 19 20.33 -2.66 -15.50
C ASP A 19 19.15 -3.24 -14.68
N PHE A 20 17.98 -3.27 -15.32
CA PHE A 20 16.74 -3.79 -14.74
C PHE A 20 16.90 -5.22 -14.19
N LYS A 21 17.82 -6.02 -14.74
CA LYS A 21 18.08 -7.38 -14.25
C LYS A 21 18.77 -7.35 -12.89
N LYS A 22 19.76 -6.47 -12.70
CA LYS A 22 20.44 -6.26 -11.41
C LYS A 22 19.47 -5.72 -10.36
N PHE A 23 18.58 -4.80 -10.75
CA PHE A 23 17.57 -4.28 -9.83
C PHE A 23 16.57 -5.36 -9.39
N PHE A 24 16.06 -6.16 -10.33
CA PHE A 24 15.07 -7.19 -10.00
C PHE A 24 15.64 -8.31 -9.11
N SER A 25 16.91 -8.69 -9.32
CA SER A 25 17.58 -9.65 -8.44
C SER A 25 17.79 -9.08 -7.03
N ALA A 26 18.15 -7.80 -6.91
CA ALA A 26 18.26 -7.12 -5.62
C ALA A 26 16.92 -7.06 -4.87
N VAL A 27 15.81 -6.78 -5.59
CA VAL A 27 14.47 -6.80 -5.01
C VAL A 27 14.09 -8.19 -4.52
N ARG A 28 14.31 -9.24 -5.32
CA ARG A 28 14.02 -10.62 -4.93
C ARG A 28 14.84 -11.06 -3.71
N ASP A 29 16.08 -10.62 -3.60
CA ASP A 29 16.96 -10.99 -2.50
C ASP A 29 16.62 -10.28 -1.19
N ARG A 30 16.00 -9.10 -1.28
CA ARG A 30 15.75 -8.20 -0.15
C ARG A 30 14.27 -7.85 0.03
N TYR A 31 13.35 -8.64 -0.53
CA TYR A 31 11.89 -8.36 -0.47
C TYR A 31 11.35 -8.24 0.96
N ILE A 32 12.01 -8.88 1.93
CA ILE A 32 11.70 -8.76 3.36
C ILE A 32 11.78 -7.30 3.83
N ILE A 33 12.70 -6.49 3.28
CA ILE A 33 12.79 -5.04 3.59
C ILE A 33 11.48 -4.35 3.21
N ILE A 34 10.96 -4.63 2.01
CA ILE A 34 9.68 -4.06 1.54
C ILE A 34 8.54 -4.48 2.47
N ILE A 35 8.48 -5.75 2.86
CA ILE A 35 7.44 -6.26 3.76
C ILE A 35 7.50 -5.54 5.12
N ILE A 36 8.69 -5.44 5.73
CA ILE A 36 8.85 -4.78 7.03
C ILE A 36 8.45 -3.31 6.94
N LEU A 37 8.94 -2.58 5.94
CA LEU A 37 8.69 -1.15 5.78
C LEU A 37 7.21 -0.85 5.52
N THR A 38 6.57 -1.63 4.65
CA THR A 38 5.12 -1.57 4.41
C THR A 38 4.33 -1.90 5.67
N THR A 39 4.74 -2.89 6.46
CA THR A 39 4.06 -3.28 7.70
C THR A 39 4.14 -2.17 8.75
N VAL A 40 5.31 -1.54 8.93
CA VAL A 40 5.51 -0.44 9.87
C VAL A 40 4.65 0.78 9.48
N ILE A 41 4.66 1.15 8.20
CA ILE A 41 3.84 2.27 7.72
C ILE A 41 2.35 1.95 7.85
N LEU A 42 1.94 0.73 7.51
CA LEU A 42 0.55 0.31 7.64
C LEU A 42 0.10 0.33 9.11
N ALA A 43 0.92 -0.13 10.05
CA ALA A 43 0.64 -0.04 11.48
C ALA A 43 0.46 1.42 11.92
N GLY A 44 1.33 2.33 11.45
CA GLY A 44 1.18 3.78 11.70
C GLY A 44 -0.10 4.37 11.12
N VAL A 45 -0.49 3.99 9.90
CA VAL A 45 -1.74 4.43 9.26
C VAL A 45 -2.97 3.90 9.99
N LEU A 46 -2.94 2.63 10.42
CA LEU A 46 -4.03 2.04 11.21
C LEU A 46 -4.15 2.72 12.57
N PHE A 47 -3.03 3.00 13.23
CA PHE A 47 -3.00 3.76 14.48
C PHE A 47 -3.58 5.17 14.29
N TYR A 48 -3.12 5.91 13.28
CA TYR A 48 -3.67 7.23 12.94
C TYR A 48 -5.18 7.17 12.66
N ASN A 49 -5.63 6.22 11.84
CA ASN A 49 -7.05 6.04 11.55
C ASN A 49 -7.89 5.66 12.78
N SER A 50 -7.29 5.00 13.78
CA SER A 50 -7.97 4.68 15.04
C SER A 50 -8.20 5.90 15.94
N THR A 51 -7.40 6.97 15.76
CA THR A 51 -7.55 8.24 16.49
C THR A 51 -8.56 9.20 15.83
N LEU A 52 -8.97 8.94 14.59
CA LEU A 52 -9.96 9.76 13.90
C LEU A 52 -11.37 9.47 14.44
N VAL A 53 -12.06 10.51 14.91
CA VAL A 53 -13.45 10.40 15.38
C VAL A 53 -14.37 10.15 14.18
N PRO A 54 -15.14 9.05 14.16
CA PRO A 54 -16.07 8.77 13.07
C PRO A 54 -17.28 9.72 13.14
N ILE A 55 -17.70 10.26 11.99
CA ILE A 55 -18.90 11.12 11.88
C ILE A 55 -20.01 10.34 11.19
N TYR A 56 -21.22 10.37 11.73
CA TYR A 56 -22.37 9.62 11.24
C TYR A 56 -23.48 10.58 10.77
N ARG A 57 -24.13 10.28 9.63
CA ARG A 57 -25.31 11.02 9.14
C ARG A 57 -26.58 10.26 9.44
N ALA A 58 -27.56 10.92 10.02
CA ALA A 58 -28.93 10.43 10.04
C ALA A 58 -29.84 11.41 9.31
N THR A 59 -30.79 10.90 8.52
CA THR A 59 -31.66 11.74 7.68
C THR A 59 -33.12 11.37 7.88
N THR A 60 -33.96 12.37 8.16
CA THR A 60 -35.42 12.25 8.11
C THR A 60 -35.98 13.04 6.92
N GLN A 61 -37.08 12.56 6.35
CA GLN A 61 -37.73 13.19 5.20
C GLN A 61 -39.08 13.76 5.60
N LEU A 62 -39.29 15.04 5.31
CA LEU A 62 -40.56 15.73 5.50
C LEU A 62 -41.15 16.10 4.14
N MET A 63 -42.45 15.91 3.99
CA MET A 63 -43.24 16.49 2.91
C MET A 63 -43.95 17.73 3.43
N ILE A 64 -43.75 18.87 2.78
CA ILE A 64 -44.38 20.16 3.12
C ILE A 64 -45.35 20.53 2.01
N GLU A 65 -46.62 20.66 2.36
CA GLU A 65 -47.69 21.11 1.47
C GLU A 65 -48.02 22.59 1.75
N ILE A 66 -48.41 23.30 0.69
CA ILE A 66 -48.90 24.67 0.79
C ILE A 66 -50.35 24.59 1.29
N PRO A 67 -50.70 25.24 2.41
CA PRO A 67 -52.07 25.23 2.90
C PRO A 67 -53.05 25.85 1.90
N GLU A 68 -54.26 25.30 1.79
CA GLU A 68 -55.30 25.79 0.84
C GLU A 68 -55.67 27.27 1.05
N PHE A 69 -55.52 27.79 2.27
CA PHE A 69 -55.75 29.21 2.58
C PHE A 69 -54.68 30.17 2.03
N VAL A 70 -53.55 29.65 1.54
CA VAL A 70 -52.44 30.44 0.97
C VAL A 70 -52.63 30.71 -0.54
N GLY A 71 -53.68 30.15 -1.17
CA GLY A 71 -54.05 30.60 -2.51
C GLY A 71 -55.09 29.72 -3.21
N HIS A 72 -56.26 30.30 -3.43
CA HIS A 72 -57.04 30.02 -4.64
C HIS A 72 -57.00 31.27 -5.52
N ASP A 73 -56.63 31.09 -6.78
CA ASP A 73 -56.77 32.06 -7.87
C ASP A 73 -58.23 32.53 -8.00
N THR A 74 -58.65 33.51 -7.20
CA THR A 74 -59.76 34.37 -7.57
C THR A 74 -59.18 35.50 -8.41
N LYS A 75 -59.47 35.47 -9.72
CA LYS A 75 -58.94 36.37 -10.77
C LYS A 75 -59.15 37.89 -10.55
N GLU A 76 -59.58 38.35 -9.38
CA GLU A 76 -59.92 39.77 -9.16
C GLU A 76 -59.37 40.42 -7.87
N ALA A 77 -58.50 39.76 -7.10
CA ALA A 77 -57.87 40.41 -5.94
C ALA A 77 -56.38 40.68 -6.18
N LYS A 78 -56.02 41.95 -6.39
CA LYS A 78 -54.62 42.45 -6.37
C LYS A 78 -54.05 42.45 -4.95
N SER A 79 -53.99 41.30 -4.28
CA SER A 79 -53.17 41.12 -3.09
C SER A 79 -51.86 40.43 -3.47
N PRO A 80 -50.75 40.70 -2.76
CA PRO A 80 -49.46 40.07 -3.03
C PRO A 80 -49.57 38.57 -2.74
N THR A 81 -49.75 37.76 -3.78
CA THR A 81 -49.73 36.30 -3.68
C THR A 81 -48.31 35.86 -3.38
N ILE A 82 -48.07 35.22 -2.24
CA ILE A 82 -46.77 34.64 -1.90
C ILE A 82 -46.47 33.54 -2.94
N GLY A 83 -45.36 33.67 -3.67
CA GLY A 83 -44.94 32.66 -4.65
C GLY A 83 -44.66 31.32 -3.94
N SER A 84 -44.94 30.20 -4.60
CA SER A 84 -44.69 28.86 -4.04
C SER A 84 -43.23 28.67 -3.60
N SER A 85 -42.27 29.24 -4.35
CA SER A 85 -40.85 29.26 -4.00
C SER A 85 -40.54 30.01 -2.70
N ASP A 86 -41.19 31.16 -2.47
CA ASP A 86 -40.94 31.99 -1.29
C ASP A 86 -41.49 31.32 -0.02
N TYR A 87 -42.62 30.61 -0.15
CA TYR A 87 -43.15 29.77 0.92
C TYR A 87 -42.14 28.69 1.32
N PHE A 88 -41.65 27.89 0.36
CA PHE A 88 -40.69 26.83 0.66
C PHE A 88 -39.37 27.36 1.24
N ASN A 89 -38.85 28.46 0.71
CA ASN A 89 -37.63 29.10 1.24
C ASN A 89 -37.82 29.55 2.69
N SER A 90 -38.96 30.16 3.00
CA SER A 90 -39.29 30.56 4.38
C SER A 90 -39.35 29.35 5.31
N GLN A 91 -39.92 28.23 4.87
CA GLN A 91 -39.94 26.99 5.66
C GLN A 91 -38.53 26.43 5.91
N TYR A 92 -37.63 26.51 4.93
CA TYR A 92 -36.25 26.05 5.10
C TYR A 92 -35.46 26.91 6.09
N GLU A 93 -35.69 28.22 6.12
CA GLU A 93 -35.08 29.12 7.11
C GLU A 93 -35.64 28.87 8.52
N ILE A 94 -36.95 28.59 8.66
CA ILE A 94 -37.53 28.19 9.95
C ILE A 94 -36.91 26.89 10.45
N LEU A 95 -36.72 25.90 9.58
CA LEU A 95 -36.06 24.63 9.89
C LEU A 95 -34.59 24.78 10.34
N ARG A 96 -33.93 25.89 9.99
CA ARG A 96 -32.57 26.26 10.41
C ARG A 96 -32.53 27.27 11.56
N SER A 97 -33.68 27.71 12.05
CA SER A 97 -33.77 28.79 13.01
C SER A 97 -33.19 28.43 14.39
N VAL A 98 -32.57 29.41 15.05
CA VAL A 98 -32.01 29.27 16.40
C VAL A 98 -33.11 28.93 17.42
N SER A 99 -34.34 29.44 17.23
CA SER A 99 -35.47 29.16 18.14
C SER A 99 -35.89 27.70 18.10
N LEU A 100 -35.86 27.06 16.93
CA LEU A 100 -36.10 25.63 16.79
C LEU A 100 -34.95 24.80 17.37
N ALA A 101 -33.71 25.21 17.12
CA ALA A 101 -32.52 24.59 17.71
C ALA A 101 -32.54 24.63 19.25
N ARG A 102 -32.99 25.74 19.85
CA ARG A 102 -33.16 25.87 21.31
C ARG A 102 -34.15 24.85 21.86
N LYS A 103 -35.33 24.73 21.25
CA LYS A 103 -36.35 23.75 21.66
C LYS A 103 -35.83 22.31 21.57
N ILE A 104 -35.02 22.01 20.54
CA ILE A 104 -34.37 20.68 20.40
C ILE A 104 -33.33 20.46 21.51
N ALA A 105 -32.50 21.47 21.77
CA ALA A 105 -31.47 21.41 22.80
C ALA A 105 -32.06 21.18 24.21
N GLU A 106 -33.19 21.83 24.51
CA GLU A 106 -33.94 21.65 25.75
C GLU A 106 -34.61 20.27 25.82
N LYS A 107 -35.30 19.83 24.75
CA LYS A 107 -36.02 18.54 24.73
C LYS A 107 -35.08 17.34 24.89
N LEU A 108 -33.88 17.40 24.33
CA LEU A 108 -32.90 16.32 24.35
C LEU A 108 -31.82 16.48 25.43
N ASP A 109 -31.93 17.52 26.26
CA ASP A 109 -30.94 17.88 27.29
C ASP A 109 -29.48 17.85 26.77
N LEU A 110 -29.24 18.51 25.64
CA LEU A 110 -27.96 18.41 24.94
C LEU A 110 -26.78 18.96 25.75
N LYS A 111 -27.03 19.86 26.70
CA LYS A 111 -25.99 20.43 27.59
C LYS A 111 -25.31 19.37 28.46
N ALA A 112 -26.00 18.29 28.78
CA ALA A 112 -25.45 17.19 29.58
C ALA A 112 -24.49 16.29 28.79
N LEU A 113 -24.49 16.37 27.45
CA LEU A 113 -23.72 15.48 26.58
C LEU A 113 -22.27 15.96 26.37
N PRO A 114 -21.27 15.06 26.36
CA PRO A 114 -19.86 15.42 26.14
C PRO A 114 -19.56 16.20 24.86
N GLU A 115 -20.32 15.96 23.77
CA GLU A 115 -20.13 16.62 22.46
C GLU A 115 -20.47 18.13 22.48
N PHE A 116 -21.24 18.55 23.49
CA PHE A 116 -21.72 19.91 23.67
C PHE A 116 -21.11 20.60 24.92
N GLN A 117 -20.22 19.94 25.66
CA GLN A 117 -19.53 20.55 26.79
C GLN A 117 -18.69 21.77 26.32
N GLY A 118 -18.94 22.92 26.93
CA GLY A 118 -18.27 24.18 26.58
C GLY A 118 -18.74 24.82 25.26
N LYS A 119 -19.76 24.27 24.60
CA LYS A 119 -20.37 24.84 23.38
C LYS A 119 -21.77 25.39 23.68
N ILE A 120 -22.21 26.36 22.89
CA ILE A 120 -23.60 26.82 22.86
C ILE A 120 -24.38 25.80 22.01
N PRO A 121 -25.29 24.99 22.58
CA PRO A 121 -25.93 23.88 21.87
C PRO A 121 -26.68 24.31 20.60
N GLU A 122 -27.29 25.50 20.63
CA GLU A 122 -28.06 26.03 19.50
C GLU A 122 -27.18 26.29 18.27
N LEU A 123 -25.99 26.86 18.48
CA LEU A 123 -25.03 27.13 17.40
C LEU A 123 -24.40 25.84 16.88
N ALA A 124 -24.04 24.92 17.79
CA ALA A 124 -23.52 23.61 17.42
C ALA A 124 -24.55 22.81 16.59
N LEU A 125 -25.83 22.87 16.95
CA LEU A 125 -26.91 22.25 16.18
C LEU A 125 -27.06 22.86 14.78
N GLN A 126 -26.90 24.18 14.62
CA GLN A 126 -26.98 24.81 13.29
C GLN A 126 -25.88 24.31 12.34
N GLU A 127 -24.68 24.02 12.85
CA GLU A 127 -23.59 23.43 12.07
C GLU A 127 -23.84 21.95 11.75
N MET A 128 -24.47 21.22 12.67
CA MET A 128 -24.78 19.80 12.51
C MET A 128 -25.96 19.53 11.57
N ILE A 129 -26.91 20.46 11.46
CA ILE A 129 -28.16 20.29 10.71
C ILE A 129 -27.99 20.81 9.29
N THR A 130 -28.24 19.93 8.33
CA THR A 130 -28.31 20.25 6.90
C THR A 130 -29.73 20.04 6.38
N VAL A 131 -30.37 21.13 5.96
CA VAL A 131 -31.70 21.12 5.31
C VAL A 131 -31.50 21.20 3.80
N LYS A 132 -31.91 20.16 3.06
CA LYS A 132 -31.78 20.09 1.59
C LYS A 132 -33.13 19.78 0.94
N PRO A 133 -33.66 20.67 0.08
CA PRO A 133 -34.85 20.37 -0.70
C PRO A 133 -34.55 19.35 -1.81
N VAL A 134 -35.49 18.45 -2.06
CA VAL A 134 -35.44 17.54 -3.21
C VAL A 134 -36.06 18.25 -4.40
N LYS A 135 -35.27 18.45 -5.47
CA LYS A 135 -35.68 19.20 -6.66
C LYS A 135 -37.00 18.69 -7.23
N ASN A 136 -37.85 19.60 -7.69
CA ASN A 136 -39.15 19.31 -8.28
C ASN A 136 -40.07 18.45 -7.39
N SER A 137 -39.93 18.55 -6.08
CA SER A 137 -40.76 17.82 -5.13
C SER A 137 -41.14 18.70 -3.93
N ARG A 138 -42.12 18.23 -3.16
CA ARG A 138 -42.52 18.82 -1.88
C ARG A 138 -41.72 18.25 -0.69
N ILE A 139 -40.62 17.55 -0.97
CA ILE A 139 -39.85 16.81 0.04
C ILE A 139 -38.61 17.62 0.43
N VAL A 140 -38.38 17.69 1.74
CA VAL A 140 -37.16 18.23 2.33
C VAL A 140 -36.46 17.14 3.16
N MET A 141 -35.16 16.98 2.91
CA MET A 141 -34.30 16.08 3.67
C MET A 141 -33.64 16.87 4.80
N LEU A 142 -33.86 16.42 6.03
CA LEU A 142 -33.23 16.95 7.23
C LEU A 142 -32.15 15.97 7.66
N SER A 143 -30.89 16.33 7.40
CA SER A 143 -29.74 15.49 7.75
C SER A 143 -29.00 16.07 8.94
N VAL A 144 -28.60 15.21 9.87
CA VAL A 144 -27.81 15.59 11.05
C VAL A 144 -26.54 14.78 11.10
N GLU A 145 -25.42 15.46 11.36
CA GLU A 145 -24.10 14.86 11.50
C GLU A 145 -23.62 14.91 12.95
N SER A 146 -23.23 13.77 13.51
CA SER A 146 -22.68 13.68 14.87
C SER A 146 -21.69 12.53 14.99
N SER A 147 -20.77 12.62 15.95
CA SER A 147 -19.87 11.53 16.33
C SER A 147 -20.60 10.32 16.93
N ARG A 148 -21.85 10.50 17.39
CA ARG A 148 -22.69 9.45 17.96
C ARG A 148 -23.88 9.14 17.03
N PRO A 149 -24.02 7.91 16.52
CA PRO A 149 -25.05 7.57 15.53
C PRO A 149 -26.47 7.68 16.08
N GLU A 150 -26.70 7.29 17.34
CA GLU A 150 -28.01 7.40 18.00
C GLU A 150 -28.43 8.87 18.17
N LEU A 151 -27.48 9.73 18.52
CA LEU A 151 -27.73 11.14 18.75
C LEU A 151 -28.10 11.85 17.44
N ALA A 152 -27.40 11.55 16.34
CA ALA A 152 -27.75 12.05 15.01
C ALA A 152 -29.20 11.70 14.64
N ALA A 153 -29.62 10.45 14.84
CA ALA A 153 -30.98 10.00 14.52
C ALA A 153 -32.03 10.66 15.42
N ASN A 154 -31.73 10.77 16.73
CA ASN A 154 -32.63 11.41 17.69
C ASN A 154 -32.82 12.90 17.40
N ILE A 155 -31.75 13.63 17.10
CA ILE A 155 -31.82 15.06 16.72
C ILE A 155 -32.60 15.22 15.42
N ALA A 156 -32.32 14.39 14.39
CA ALA A 156 -33.05 14.47 13.11
C ALA A 156 -34.55 14.24 13.29
N ASN A 157 -34.94 13.22 14.06
CA ASN A 157 -36.35 12.92 14.36
C ASN A 157 -37.00 14.01 15.23
N ALA A 158 -36.29 14.50 16.26
CA ALA A 158 -36.78 15.56 17.13
C ALA A 158 -36.98 16.89 16.39
N LEU A 159 -36.09 17.20 15.44
CA LEU A 159 -36.21 18.37 14.56
C LEU A 159 -37.52 18.32 13.77
N ALA A 160 -37.83 17.17 13.16
CA ALA A 160 -39.10 16.95 12.47
C ALA A 160 -40.31 17.11 13.39
N ASP A 161 -40.30 16.47 14.57
CA ASP A 161 -41.42 16.50 15.52
C ASP A 161 -41.70 17.91 16.05
N ILE A 162 -40.65 18.62 16.49
CA ILE A 162 -40.80 19.95 17.07
C ILE A 162 -41.23 20.95 15.99
N TYR A 163 -40.72 20.82 14.77
CA TYR A 163 -41.14 21.68 13.67
C TYR A 163 -42.61 21.47 13.30
N ILE A 164 -43.06 20.22 13.18
CA ILE A 164 -44.47 19.91 12.94
C ILE A 164 -45.33 20.46 14.08
N GLN A 165 -44.95 20.21 15.33
CA GLN A 165 -45.68 20.71 16.49
C GLN A 165 -45.77 22.24 16.48
N GLN A 166 -44.66 22.95 16.25
CA GLN A 166 -44.64 24.41 16.18
C GLN A 166 -45.47 24.96 15.02
N ASN A 167 -45.47 24.28 13.87
CA ASN A 167 -46.29 24.66 12.73
C ASN A 167 -47.79 24.47 13.03
N ILE A 168 -48.17 23.37 13.68
CA ILE A 168 -49.55 23.12 14.13
C ILE A 168 -49.97 24.19 15.15
N GLU A 169 -49.15 24.47 16.16
CA GLU A 169 -49.42 25.50 17.17
C GLU A 169 -49.60 26.89 16.53
N GLY A 170 -48.71 27.26 15.60
CA GLY A 170 -48.79 28.51 14.86
C GLY A 170 -50.05 28.62 14.00
N MET A 171 -50.40 27.55 13.27
CA MET A 171 -51.63 27.52 12.47
C MET A 171 -52.89 27.57 13.35
N MET A 172 -52.92 26.85 14.47
CA MET A 172 -54.04 26.86 15.41
C MET A 172 -54.20 28.23 16.06
N PHE A 173 -53.10 28.89 16.40
CA PHE A 173 -53.11 30.26 16.92
C PHE A 173 -53.67 31.24 15.88
N MET A 174 -53.14 31.22 14.66
CA MET A 174 -53.61 32.09 13.57
C MET A 174 -55.08 31.84 13.24
N SER A 175 -55.51 30.58 13.22
CA SER A 175 -56.90 30.23 12.96
C SER A 175 -57.83 30.70 14.07
N LYS A 176 -57.47 30.49 15.35
CA LYS A 176 -58.24 31.02 16.49
C LYS A 176 -58.37 32.54 16.42
N GLU A 177 -57.32 33.26 16.03
CA GLU A 177 -57.38 34.72 15.92
C GLU A 177 -58.24 35.18 14.73
N ILE A 178 -58.15 34.51 13.57
CA ILE A 178 -59.06 34.75 12.45
C ILE A 178 -60.52 34.50 12.89
N LEU A 179 -60.79 33.41 13.60
CA LEU A 179 -62.10 33.09 14.13
C LEU A 179 -62.59 34.10 15.18
N ARG A 180 -61.70 34.63 16.02
CA ARG A 180 -62.01 35.67 17.01
C ARG A 180 -62.40 36.99 16.34
N VAL A 181 -61.63 37.40 15.33
CA VAL A 181 -61.91 38.59 14.51
C VAL A 181 -63.24 38.43 13.76
N ILE A 182 -63.53 37.23 13.24
CA ILE A 182 -64.77 36.93 12.52
C ILE A 182 -65.99 36.84 13.47
N SER A 183 -65.83 36.27 14.67
CA SER A 183 -66.93 36.02 15.64
C SER A 183 -67.33 37.26 16.46
N GLY A 184 -66.59 38.36 16.37
CA GLY A 184 -66.91 39.61 17.07
C GLY A 184 -66.77 39.54 18.60
N GLU A 185 -66.05 38.56 19.16
CA GLU A 185 -65.81 38.46 20.61
C GLU A 185 -64.88 39.58 21.09
N HIS A 186 -65.42 40.51 21.88
CA HIS A 186 -64.73 41.67 22.43
C HIS A 186 -64.08 41.32 23.78
N GLY A 187 -62.88 40.71 23.74
CA GLY A 187 -62.05 40.47 24.93
C GLY A 187 -60.64 41.06 24.78
N LEU A 188 -60.06 41.51 25.91
CA LEU A 188 -58.66 41.95 25.99
C LEU A 188 -57.72 40.93 25.33
N PRO A 189 -56.64 41.36 24.65
CA PRO A 189 -55.66 40.43 24.08
C PRO A 189 -55.09 39.51 25.18
N GLU A 190 -54.80 38.25 24.84
CA GLU A 190 -54.11 37.36 25.77
C GLU A 190 -52.75 37.98 26.20
N PRO A 191 -52.29 37.74 27.43
CA PRO A 191 -51.09 38.40 27.97
C PRO A 191 -49.85 38.07 27.12
N GLY A 192 -49.21 39.10 26.54
CA GLY A 192 -47.97 38.97 25.75
C GLY A 192 -48.01 39.55 24.33
N MET A 193 -49.11 40.17 23.91
CA MET A 193 -49.22 40.80 22.58
C MET A 193 -48.59 42.22 22.55
N PRO A 194 -47.83 42.61 21.52
CA PRO A 194 -47.44 44.00 21.28
C PRO A 194 -48.69 44.88 21.01
N SER A 195 -48.78 46.03 21.67
CA SER A 195 -49.96 46.91 21.70
C SER A 195 -50.35 47.56 20.36
N ASP A 196 -49.52 47.42 19.33
CA ASP A 196 -49.49 48.35 18.21
C ASP A 196 -50.20 47.82 16.94
N ILE A 197 -50.84 46.64 17.03
CA ILE A 197 -51.35 45.89 15.85
C ILE A 197 -52.89 45.75 15.84
N LEU A 198 -53.62 46.28 16.83
CA LEU A 198 -55.08 46.10 16.90
C LEU A 198 -55.83 47.21 16.13
N PRO A 199 -56.56 46.90 15.03
CA PRO A 199 -57.42 47.88 14.36
C PRO A 199 -58.59 48.30 15.25
N SER A 200 -59.02 49.55 15.14
CA SER A 200 -60.13 50.14 15.90
C SER A 200 -61.46 49.39 15.67
N ALA A 201 -62.43 49.51 16.58
CA ALA A 201 -63.73 48.85 16.46
C ALA A 201 -64.46 49.17 15.14
N ALA A 202 -64.28 50.38 14.61
CA ALA A 202 -64.84 50.80 13.32
C ALA A 202 -64.12 50.16 12.12
N GLU A 203 -62.80 49.95 12.20
CA GLU A 203 -62.01 49.27 11.18
C GLU A 203 -62.34 47.77 11.13
N ARG A 204 -62.57 47.14 12.28
CA ARG A 204 -63.03 45.74 12.36
C ARG A 204 -64.37 45.52 11.66
N GLN A 205 -65.34 46.42 11.85
CA GLN A 205 -66.64 46.37 11.16
C GLN A 205 -66.47 46.52 9.63
N LYS A 206 -65.52 47.35 9.19
CA LYS A 206 -65.19 47.56 7.77
C LYS A 206 -64.55 46.31 7.15
N ILE A 207 -63.65 45.64 7.86
CA ILE A 207 -62.95 44.43 7.39
C ILE A 207 -63.93 43.26 7.22
N ILE A 208 -64.84 43.06 8.18
CA ILE A 208 -65.90 42.04 8.07
C ILE A 208 -66.81 42.30 6.87
N GLN A 209 -67.13 43.58 6.59
CA GLN A 209 -67.92 43.98 5.43
C GLN A 209 -67.20 43.84 4.09
N MET A 210 -65.88 43.63 4.09
CA MET A 210 -65.04 43.43 2.90
C MET A 210 -64.71 41.95 2.63
N LEU A 211 -65.12 41.02 3.51
CA LEU A 211 -64.91 39.59 3.29
C LEU A 211 -65.61 39.14 2.00
N PRO A 212 -64.89 38.55 1.01
CA PRO A 212 -65.48 38.15 -0.27
C PRO A 212 -66.70 37.25 -0.13
N SER A 213 -66.71 36.37 0.87
CA SER A 213 -67.82 35.44 1.18
C SER A 213 -69.09 36.15 1.69
N VAL A 214 -68.94 37.34 2.29
CA VAL A 214 -70.04 38.19 2.77
C VAL A 214 -70.43 39.22 1.70
N VAL A 215 -69.45 39.75 0.96
CA VAL A 215 -69.64 40.73 -0.11
C VAL A 215 -70.33 40.11 -1.33
N ASN A 216 -70.00 38.87 -1.68
CA ASN A 216 -70.51 38.20 -2.87
C ASN A 216 -71.72 37.28 -2.60
N ASN A 217 -72.26 37.27 -1.38
CA ASN A 217 -73.45 36.48 -1.10
C ASN A 217 -74.67 37.11 -1.80
N PRO A 218 -75.35 36.38 -2.71
CA PRO A 218 -76.43 36.94 -3.52
C PRO A 218 -77.63 37.42 -2.70
N GLU A 219 -77.92 36.79 -1.55
CA GLU A 219 -79.00 37.24 -0.66
C GLU A 219 -78.64 38.55 0.04
N ILE A 220 -77.42 38.68 0.56
CA ILE A 220 -76.96 39.90 1.22
C ILE A 220 -76.88 41.06 0.22
N LEU A 221 -76.45 40.82 -1.02
CA LEU A 221 -76.43 41.81 -2.09
C LEU A 221 -77.84 42.28 -2.45
N ASN A 222 -78.81 41.36 -2.55
CA ASN A 222 -80.21 41.71 -2.82
C ASN A 222 -80.80 42.55 -1.69
N LEU A 223 -80.59 42.16 -0.44
CA LEU A 223 -81.05 42.93 0.74
C LEU A 223 -80.40 44.32 0.81
N ARG A 224 -79.11 44.45 0.48
CA ARG A 224 -78.42 45.75 0.40
C ARG A 224 -78.99 46.62 -0.72
N LYS A 225 -79.35 46.03 -1.86
CA LYS A 225 -80.00 46.73 -2.98
C LYS A 225 -81.39 47.24 -2.59
N GLU A 226 -82.16 46.42 -1.88
CA GLU A 226 -83.46 46.79 -1.34
C GLU A 226 -83.34 47.90 -0.28
N ARG A 227 -82.36 47.78 0.63
CA ARG A 227 -82.01 48.82 1.61
C ARG A 227 -81.71 50.15 0.94
N SER A 228 -80.84 50.14 -0.06
CA SER A 228 -80.48 51.34 -0.83
C SER A 228 -81.69 51.95 -1.54
N GLY A 229 -82.60 51.11 -2.05
CA GLY A 229 -83.88 51.55 -2.61
C GLY A 229 -84.75 52.29 -1.60
N ILE A 230 -84.87 51.75 -0.38
CA ILE A 230 -85.64 52.38 0.72
C ILE A 230 -84.95 53.64 1.23
N GLU A 231 -83.63 53.64 1.38
CA GLU A 231 -82.84 54.82 1.75
C GLU A 231 -83.04 55.95 0.73
N SER A 232 -83.06 55.63 -0.56
CA SER A 232 -83.36 56.59 -1.63
C SER A 232 -84.77 57.16 -1.51
N GLN A 233 -85.78 56.32 -1.21
CA GLN A 233 -87.16 56.77 -0.97
C GLN A 233 -87.25 57.67 0.28
N ILE A 234 -86.57 57.31 1.37
CA ILE A 234 -86.47 58.12 2.59
C ILE A 234 -85.79 59.46 2.28
N ALA A 235 -84.70 59.48 1.50
CA ALA A 235 -83.99 60.70 1.11
C ALA A 235 -84.86 61.62 0.23
N GLN A 236 -85.69 61.07 -0.65
CA GLN A 236 -86.63 61.86 -1.46
C GLN A 236 -87.81 62.39 -0.64
N LEU A 237 -88.40 61.55 0.22
CA LEU A 237 -89.58 61.90 1.01
C LEU A 237 -89.25 62.79 2.22
N SER A 238 -88.04 62.70 2.77
CA SER A 238 -87.57 63.57 3.87
C SER A 238 -87.49 65.05 3.48
N LYS A 239 -87.37 65.37 2.18
CA LYS A 239 -87.46 66.75 1.68
C LYS A 239 -88.88 67.34 1.80
N ARG A 240 -89.90 66.49 1.85
CA ARG A 240 -91.32 66.90 1.84
C ARG A 240 -92.04 66.62 3.16
N TYR A 241 -91.61 65.61 3.91
CA TYR A 241 -92.27 65.15 5.13
C TYR A 241 -91.32 65.19 6.32
N LYS A 242 -91.84 65.60 7.48
CA LYS A 242 -91.08 65.54 8.75
C LYS A 242 -90.91 64.09 9.22
N PRO A 243 -89.90 63.77 10.04
CA PRO A 243 -89.60 62.41 10.49
C PRO A 243 -90.76 61.65 11.15
N LYS A 244 -91.72 62.36 11.78
CA LYS A 244 -92.90 61.77 12.46
C LYS A 244 -94.10 61.52 11.53
N HIS A 245 -93.99 61.78 10.23
CA HIS A 245 -95.08 61.53 9.29
C HIS A 245 -95.30 60.02 9.11
N PRO A 246 -96.55 59.52 9.01
CA PRO A 246 -96.83 58.08 8.93
C PRO A 246 -96.05 57.34 7.82
N ARG A 247 -95.88 57.96 6.64
CA ARG A 247 -95.06 57.40 5.55
C ARG A 247 -93.57 57.31 5.88
N MET A 248 -93.02 58.27 6.62
CA MET A 248 -91.61 58.24 7.04
C MET A 248 -91.38 57.20 8.13
N ILE A 249 -92.33 57.04 9.05
CA ILE A 249 -92.28 55.99 10.08
C ILE A 249 -92.30 54.62 9.41
N ALA A 250 -93.23 54.36 8.48
CA ALA A 250 -93.32 53.10 7.77
C ALA A 250 -92.02 52.73 7.03
N LEU A 251 -91.40 53.67 6.31
CA LEU A 251 -90.12 53.44 5.63
C LEU A 251 -88.95 53.23 6.59
N ASN A 252 -88.90 53.96 7.71
CA ASN A 252 -87.87 53.75 8.73
C ASN A 252 -88.03 52.39 9.43
N THR A 253 -89.26 51.95 9.69
CA THR A 253 -89.53 50.61 10.21
C THR A 253 -89.12 49.52 9.20
N GLN A 254 -89.42 49.71 7.91
CA GLN A 254 -88.94 48.82 6.85
C GLN A 254 -87.41 48.79 6.79
N LEU A 255 -86.75 49.95 6.84
CA LEU A 255 -85.30 50.05 6.88
C LEU A 255 -84.71 49.32 8.11
N GLY A 256 -85.36 49.44 9.27
CA GLY A 256 -85.02 48.71 10.49
C GLY A 256 -85.10 47.19 10.28
N SER A 257 -86.20 46.70 9.73
CA SER A 257 -86.39 45.26 9.48
C SER A 257 -85.38 44.69 8.47
N ILE A 258 -85.04 45.45 7.42
CA ILE A 258 -84.03 45.02 6.43
C ILE A 258 -82.62 45.05 7.02
N ASN A 259 -82.31 46.02 7.89
CA ASN A 259 -81.04 46.02 8.59
C ASN A 259 -80.90 44.81 9.54
N GLU A 260 -81.98 44.43 10.22
CA GLU A 260 -81.99 43.21 11.04
C GLU A 260 -81.82 41.95 10.18
N GLN A 261 -82.47 41.86 9.01
CA GLN A 261 -82.29 40.74 8.08
C GLN A 261 -80.86 40.66 7.51
N ILE A 262 -80.28 41.80 7.12
CA ILE A 262 -78.88 41.86 6.68
C ILE A 262 -77.96 41.37 7.79
N LYS A 263 -78.19 41.81 9.04
CA LYS A 263 -77.40 41.39 10.18
C LYS A 263 -77.51 39.89 10.43
N ALA A 264 -78.72 39.35 10.51
CA ALA A 264 -78.97 37.93 10.73
C ALA A 264 -78.31 37.04 9.65
N ARG A 265 -78.44 37.41 8.36
CA ARG A 265 -77.78 36.69 7.27
C ARG A 265 -76.26 36.82 7.28
N THR A 266 -75.74 37.99 7.66
CA THR A 266 -74.30 38.17 7.81
C THR A 266 -73.75 37.29 8.93
N ASP A 267 -74.45 37.23 10.07
CA ASP A 267 -74.08 36.40 11.22
C ASP A 267 -74.14 34.89 10.88
N GLU A 268 -75.14 34.45 10.09
CA GLU A 268 -75.26 33.07 9.60
C GLU A 268 -74.11 32.69 8.65
N VAL A 269 -73.76 33.55 7.69
CA VAL A 269 -72.62 33.33 6.78
C VAL A 269 -71.31 33.31 7.56
N ILE A 270 -71.17 34.17 8.56
CA ILE A 270 -70.02 34.17 9.47
C ILE A 270 -69.94 32.84 10.24
N ALA A 271 -71.06 32.33 10.76
CA ALA A 271 -71.13 31.07 11.46
C ALA A 271 -70.81 29.87 10.56
N SER A 272 -71.28 29.87 9.30
CA SER A 272 -70.95 28.81 8.34
C SER A 272 -69.48 28.84 7.92
N VAL A 273 -68.91 30.04 7.72
CA VAL A 273 -67.47 30.21 7.44
C VAL A 273 -66.64 29.75 8.64
N LYS A 274 -67.07 30.07 9.87
CA LYS A 274 -66.45 29.57 11.10
C LYS A 274 -66.48 28.04 11.18
N ALA A 275 -67.62 27.41 10.93
CA ALA A 275 -67.75 25.95 10.93
C ALA A 275 -66.92 25.28 9.82
N GLU A 276 -66.84 25.90 8.64
CA GLU A 276 -66.01 25.41 7.52
C GLU A 276 -64.51 25.53 7.83
N LEU A 277 -64.08 26.65 8.43
CA LEU A 277 -62.72 26.84 8.94
C LEU A 277 -62.43 25.77 10.00
N GLU A 278 -63.28 25.60 11.01
CA GLU A 278 -63.11 24.59 12.06
C GLU A 278 -63.04 23.15 11.49
N GLY A 279 -63.81 22.83 10.44
CA GLY A 279 -63.79 21.52 9.79
C GLY A 279 -62.58 21.28 8.87
N LYS A 280 -62.03 22.33 8.24
CA LYS A 280 -60.85 22.28 7.37
C LYS A 280 -59.52 22.41 8.12
N LEU A 281 -59.54 22.74 9.40
CA LEU A 281 -58.38 22.73 10.31
C LEU A 281 -57.90 21.31 10.66
N ARG A 282 -57.81 20.40 9.68
CA ARG A 282 -57.02 19.17 9.83
C ARG A 282 -55.54 19.56 9.68
N PRO A 283 -54.76 19.49 10.76
CA PRO A 283 -53.57 20.33 10.92
C PRO A 283 -52.31 19.85 10.18
N ASN A 284 -52.40 18.93 9.22
CA ASN A 284 -51.23 18.17 8.77
C ASN A 284 -50.79 18.49 7.34
N ASN A 285 -50.50 19.76 7.05
CA ASN A 285 -49.82 20.17 5.81
C ASN A 285 -48.34 19.75 5.79
N ILE A 286 -47.82 19.19 6.88
CA ILE A 286 -46.46 18.67 6.98
C ILE A 286 -46.53 17.22 7.40
N ARG A 287 -45.96 16.31 6.61
CA ARG A 287 -46.00 14.87 6.87
C ARG A 287 -44.59 14.30 6.90
N ILE A 288 -44.30 13.47 7.89
CA ILE A 288 -43.06 12.70 7.92
C ILE A 288 -43.21 11.54 6.94
N LEU A 289 -42.36 11.50 5.91
CA LEU A 289 -42.32 10.39 4.96
C LEU A 289 -41.47 9.26 5.53
N ASP A 290 -40.25 9.57 5.94
CA ASP A 290 -39.31 8.62 6.52
C ASP A 290 -38.65 9.19 7.77
N ARG A 291 -38.64 8.40 8.85
CA ARG A 291 -37.91 8.71 10.10
C ARG A 291 -36.43 8.39 9.94
N ALA A 292 -35.58 9.16 10.60
CA ALA A 292 -34.15 8.89 10.63
C ALA A 292 -33.87 7.58 11.39
N GLN A 293 -33.15 6.66 10.74
CA GLN A 293 -32.64 5.45 11.37
C GLN A 293 -31.22 5.68 11.89
N THR A 294 -30.83 4.93 12.91
CA THR A 294 -29.46 4.95 13.46
C THR A 294 -28.46 4.44 12.42
N PRO A 295 -27.57 5.29 11.89
CA PRO A 295 -26.61 4.89 10.87
C PRO A 295 -25.58 3.91 11.42
N LYS A 296 -25.34 2.81 10.69
CA LYS A 296 -24.35 1.79 11.06
C LYS A 296 -22.94 2.11 10.60
N ILE A 297 -22.80 2.98 9.60
CA ILE A 297 -21.53 3.29 8.92
C ILE A 297 -21.33 4.81 8.96
N PRO A 298 -20.13 5.30 9.29
CA PRO A 298 -19.83 6.73 9.24
C PRO A 298 -19.75 7.26 7.80
N ILE A 299 -20.03 8.56 7.65
CA ILE A 299 -19.87 9.33 6.42
C ILE A 299 -18.38 9.49 6.13
N ASP A 300 -17.97 9.33 4.88
CA ASP A 300 -16.59 9.56 4.42
C ASP A 300 -15.56 8.96 5.38
N SER A 301 -15.52 7.63 5.45
CA SER A 301 -14.47 6.91 6.16
C SER A 301 -13.20 6.92 5.30
N PRO A 302 -12.19 7.79 5.54
CA PRO A 302 -10.97 7.80 4.74
C PRO A 302 -10.08 6.58 5.01
N LYS A 303 -10.58 5.59 5.78
CA LYS A 303 -9.83 4.39 6.19
C LYS A 303 -9.26 3.67 4.98
N ILE A 304 -10.09 3.34 3.99
CA ILE A 304 -9.66 2.62 2.77
C ILE A 304 -8.64 3.43 1.95
N PRO A 305 -8.90 4.69 1.55
CA PRO A 305 -7.93 5.45 0.76
C PRO A 305 -6.63 5.72 1.53
N ASN A 306 -6.67 5.93 2.85
CA ASN A 306 -5.45 6.11 3.66
C ASN A 306 -4.64 4.81 3.74
N ILE A 307 -5.30 3.65 3.90
CA ILE A 307 -4.64 2.34 3.88
C ILE A 307 -3.97 2.10 2.52
N LEU A 308 -4.66 2.38 1.41
CA LEU A 308 -4.10 2.23 0.06
C LEU A 308 -2.88 3.14 -0.15
N LYS A 309 -2.96 4.41 0.27
CA LYS A 309 -1.82 5.35 0.24
C LYS A 309 -0.66 4.85 1.11
N GLY A 310 -0.94 4.29 2.28
CA GLY A 310 0.07 3.71 3.18
C GLY A 310 0.80 2.50 2.55
N ILE A 311 0.06 1.57 1.94
CA ILE A 311 0.63 0.43 1.22
C ILE A 311 1.52 0.91 0.08
N LEU A 312 1.02 1.85 -0.74
CA LEU A 312 1.77 2.40 -1.87
C LEU A 312 3.06 3.09 -1.40
N ALA A 313 2.99 3.91 -0.34
CA ALA A 313 4.14 4.57 0.25
C ALA A 313 5.18 3.58 0.77
N GLY A 314 4.75 2.50 1.45
CA GLY A 314 5.63 1.44 1.93
C GLY A 314 6.37 0.70 0.83
N ILE A 315 5.68 0.37 -0.26
CA ILE A 315 6.32 -0.26 -1.42
C ILE A 315 7.34 0.69 -2.06
N LEU A 316 6.96 1.94 -2.31
CA LEU A 316 7.85 2.92 -2.94
C LEU A 316 9.10 3.19 -2.10
N LEU A 317 8.95 3.38 -0.78
CA LEU A 317 10.08 3.57 0.14
C LEU A 317 10.94 2.31 0.26
N GLY A 318 10.33 1.12 0.29
CA GLY A 318 11.05 -0.15 0.28
C GLY A 318 11.90 -0.34 -0.98
N LEU A 319 11.33 -0.08 -2.15
CA LEU A 319 12.05 -0.11 -3.43
C LEU A 319 13.17 0.93 -3.48
N GLY A 320 12.90 2.16 -3.01
CA GLY A 320 13.90 3.23 -2.93
C GLY A 320 15.06 2.88 -2.01
N LEU A 321 14.78 2.26 -0.85
CA LEU A 321 15.82 1.80 0.08
C LEU A 321 16.65 0.67 -0.53
N ILE A 322 16.02 -0.31 -1.21
CA ILE A 322 16.76 -1.38 -1.89
C ILE A 322 17.68 -0.80 -2.98
N TYR A 323 17.18 0.14 -3.77
CA TYR A 323 17.98 0.85 -4.77
C TYR A 323 19.17 1.57 -4.13
N LEU A 324 18.96 2.28 -3.03
CA LEU A 324 20.03 2.98 -2.31
C LEU A 324 21.07 2.01 -1.75
N LEU A 325 20.62 0.91 -1.13
CA LEU A 325 21.51 -0.14 -0.61
C LEU A 325 22.32 -0.80 -1.73
N GLU A 326 21.75 -0.97 -2.93
CA GLU A 326 22.48 -1.49 -4.09
C GLU A 326 23.50 -0.47 -4.62
N LYS A 327 23.19 0.82 -4.58
CA LYS A 327 24.11 1.88 -5.01
C LYS A 327 25.30 2.07 -4.05
N ILE A 328 25.10 1.79 -2.75
CA ILE A 328 26.16 1.82 -1.74
C ILE A 328 27.04 0.57 -1.81
N ASP A 329 26.49 -0.56 -2.26
CA ASP A 329 27.21 -1.81 -2.42
C ASP A 329 28.17 -1.74 -3.63
N THR A 330 29.45 -1.49 -3.36
CA THR A 330 30.52 -1.41 -4.37
C THR A 330 31.23 -2.75 -4.61
N THR A 331 30.67 -3.85 -4.07
CA THR A 331 31.28 -5.18 -4.21
C THR A 331 31.12 -5.74 -5.61
N VAL A 332 32.12 -6.50 -6.05
CA VAL A 332 32.13 -7.16 -7.35
C VAL A 332 31.35 -8.47 -7.26
N LYS A 333 30.37 -8.66 -8.15
CA LYS A 333 29.44 -9.80 -8.10
C LYS A 333 29.52 -10.70 -9.33
N THR A 334 29.84 -10.15 -10.49
CA THR A 334 29.85 -10.89 -11.77
C THR A 334 31.23 -10.96 -12.43
N GLN A 335 31.38 -11.82 -13.44
CA GLN A 335 32.60 -11.92 -14.25
C GLN A 335 32.94 -10.58 -14.90
N GLU A 336 31.93 -9.90 -15.45
CA GLU A 336 32.11 -8.64 -16.17
C GLU A 336 32.64 -7.55 -15.23
N ASP A 337 32.10 -7.47 -14.01
CA ASP A 337 32.55 -6.52 -12.98
C ASP A 337 34.07 -6.70 -12.68
N VAL A 338 34.56 -7.95 -12.61
CA VAL A 338 35.99 -8.24 -12.40
C VAL A 338 36.81 -7.95 -13.66
N GLN A 339 36.36 -8.40 -14.84
CA GLN A 339 37.10 -8.21 -16.10
C GLN A 339 37.27 -6.74 -16.46
N GLN A 340 36.25 -5.92 -16.22
CA GLN A 340 36.33 -4.47 -16.40
C GLN A 340 37.37 -3.83 -15.48
N SER A 341 37.51 -4.34 -14.24
CA SER A 341 38.42 -3.80 -13.23
C SER A 341 39.88 -4.27 -13.43
N LEU A 342 40.09 -5.55 -13.74
CA LEU A 342 41.42 -6.18 -13.79
C LEU A 342 41.99 -6.33 -15.20
N ARG A 343 41.13 -6.36 -16.23
CA ARG A 343 41.48 -6.74 -17.62
C ARG A 343 42.22 -8.08 -17.70
N LEU A 344 41.85 -9.02 -16.84
CA LEU A 344 42.44 -10.34 -16.76
C LEU A 344 41.53 -11.41 -17.39
N PRO A 345 42.12 -12.50 -17.93
CA PRO A 345 41.36 -13.67 -18.37
C PRO A 345 40.51 -14.26 -17.24
N PHE A 346 39.30 -14.69 -17.60
CA PHE A 346 38.40 -15.44 -16.71
C PHE A 346 38.49 -16.93 -17.03
N PHE A 347 38.74 -17.77 -16.03
CA PHE A 347 38.86 -19.22 -16.21
C PHE A 347 37.61 -20.01 -15.86
N GLY A 348 36.62 -19.40 -15.19
CA GLY A 348 35.36 -20.05 -14.88
C GLY A 348 34.80 -19.73 -13.49
N ASP A 349 33.57 -20.19 -13.28
CA ASP A 349 32.82 -20.05 -12.04
C ASP A 349 32.91 -21.32 -11.20
N PHE A 350 33.44 -21.22 -9.99
CA PHE A 350 33.40 -22.31 -9.02
C PHE A 350 32.13 -22.19 -8.14
N PRO A 351 31.20 -23.17 -8.19
CA PRO A 351 29.92 -23.06 -7.49
C PRO A 351 30.11 -23.12 -5.97
N PHE A 352 29.23 -22.41 -5.24
CA PHE A 352 29.23 -22.47 -3.78
C PHE A 352 28.76 -23.85 -3.28
N LEU A 353 29.68 -24.63 -2.71
CA LEU A 353 29.39 -25.92 -2.11
C LEU A 353 28.86 -25.74 -0.68
N LYS A 354 27.54 -25.91 -0.48
CA LYS A 354 26.92 -25.90 0.85
C LYS A 354 27.52 -27.03 1.71
N GLY A 355 28.13 -26.68 2.84
CA GLY A 355 28.74 -27.65 3.75
C GLY A 355 30.19 -28.02 3.46
N GLY A 356 30.92 -27.21 2.68
CA GLY A 356 32.30 -27.45 2.26
C GLY A 356 33.26 -27.93 3.36
N ASP A 357 33.19 -27.36 4.56
CA ASP A 357 34.06 -27.76 5.68
C ASP A 357 33.78 -29.18 6.22
N LYS A 358 32.55 -29.70 6.08
CA LYS A 358 32.17 -31.06 6.54
C LYS A 358 32.30 -32.12 5.45
N MET A 359 32.39 -31.73 4.18
CA MET A 359 32.55 -32.67 3.06
C MET A 359 34.02 -32.99 2.75
N MET A 360 35.01 -32.32 3.33
CA MET A 360 36.43 -32.43 2.93
C MET A 360 37.27 -33.46 3.70
N THR A 361 36.71 -34.49 4.32
CA THR A 361 37.55 -35.49 5.02
C THR A 361 37.97 -36.61 4.08
N GLY A 362 39.12 -36.45 3.43
CA GLY A 362 39.84 -37.53 2.72
C GLY A 362 39.51 -37.70 1.23
N PRO A 363 40.27 -38.57 0.53
CA PRO A 363 40.19 -38.74 -0.94
C PRO A 363 38.83 -39.25 -1.43
N GLU A 364 38.06 -39.98 -0.60
CA GLU A 364 36.71 -40.43 -0.95
C GLU A 364 35.75 -39.29 -1.27
N SER A 365 35.92 -38.14 -0.61
CA SER A 365 35.10 -36.97 -0.86
C SER A 365 35.37 -36.31 -2.22
N LEU A 366 36.58 -36.48 -2.75
CA LEU A 366 36.93 -36.02 -4.11
C LEU A 366 36.26 -36.90 -5.17
N LEU A 367 36.20 -38.22 -4.93
CA LEU A 367 35.47 -39.17 -5.77
C LEU A 367 33.94 -38.93 -5.74
N LYS A 368 33.39 -38.52 -4.58
CA LYS A 368 31.98 -38.09 -4.47
C LYS A 368 31.69 -36.79 -5.24
N LEU A 369 32.65 -35.86 -5.32
CA LEU A 369 32.47 -34.66 -6.13
C LEU A 369 32.49 -34.99 -7.63
N ASP A 370 33.29 -35.98 -8.05
CA ASP A 370 33.28 -36.41 -9.44
C ASP A 370 31.91 -36.91 -9.91
N SER A 371 31.16 -37.51 -8.98
CA SER A 371 29.75 -37.88 -9.17
C SER A 371 28.77 -36.69 -9.04
N ASN A 372 29.23 -35.53 -8.54
CA ASN A 372 28.48 -34.28 -8.49
C ASN A 372 28.71 -33.44 -9.76
N ILE A 373 27.84 -33.68 -10.75
CA ILE A 373 27.94 -33.16 -12.13
C ILE A 373 28.23 -31.64 -12.22
N PRO A 374 27.54 -30.74 -11.50
CA PRO A 374 27.78 -29.29 -11.64
C PRO A 374 29.17 -28.83 -11.20
N ALA A 375 29.69 -29.38 -10.09
CA ALA A 375 31.00 -29.00 -9.57
C ALA A 375 32.14 -29.63 -10.37
N SER A 376 31.99 -30.90 -10.78
CA SER A 376 32.95 -31.59 -11.64
C SER A 376 33.07 -30.91 -13.01
N ASN A 377 31.95 -30.47 -13.60
CA ASN A 377 31.96 -29.73 -14.87
C ASN A 377 32.66 -28.36 -14.75
N ALA A 378 32.36 -27.59 -13.70
CA ALA A 378 33.00 -26.29 -13.45
C ALA A 378 34.53 -26.42 -13.29
N ILE A 379 34.98 -27.41 -12.52
CA ILE A 379 36.42 -27.68 -12.33
C ILE A 379 37.07 -28.16 -13.63
N ARG A 380 36.36 -28.95 -14.44
CA ARG A 380 36.84 -29.38 -15.76
C ARG A 380 37.00 -28.19 -16.71
N GLU A 381 36.05 -27.26 -16.73
CA GLU A 381 36.11 -26.04 -17.53
C GLU A 381 37.31 -25.18 -17.14
N ILE A 382 37.50 -24.95 -15.83
CA ILE A 382 38.67 -24.25 -15.28
C ILE A 382 39.97 -24.94 -15.73
N ARG A 383 40.06 -26.27 -15.57
CA ARG A 383 41.25 -27.04 -15.99
C ARG A 383 41.54 -26.89 -17.48
N ILE A 384 40.51 -26.94 -18.32
CA ILE A 384 40.66 -26.77 -19.77
C ILE A 384 41.22 -25.38 -20.07
N GLY A 385 40.64 -24.32 -19.48
CA GLY A 385 41.14 -22.95 -19.64
C GLY A 385 42.60 -22.81 -19.23
N LEU A 386 42.99 -23.41 -18.10
CA LEU A 386 44.38 -23.39 -17.63
C LEU A 386 45.36 -24.19 -18.50
N ASN A 387 44.90 -25.27 -19.14
CA ASN A 387 45.73 -26.05 -20.06
C ASN A 387 46.01 -25.34 -21.39
N PHE A 388 45.11 -24.45 -21.82
CA PHE A 388 45.29 -23.63 -23.02
C PHE A 388 46.07 -22.34 -22.76
N LEU A 389 46.45 -22.05 -21.51
CA LEU A 389 47.37 -20.98 -21.21
C LEU A 389 48.74 -21.28 -21.79
N THR A 390 49.33 -20.29 -22.44
CA THR A 390 50.70 -20.34 -22.92
C THR A 390 51.48 -19.16 -22.33
N ILE A 391 52.61 -19.49 -21.70
CA ILE A 391 53.56 -18.52 -21.14
C ILE A 391 54.89 -18.80 -21.82
N LYS A 392 55.43 -17.81 -22.54
CA LYS A 392 56.63 -17.98 -23.37
C LYS A 392 56.53 -19.16 -24.36
N ASN A 393 55.36 -19.32 -24.99
CA ASN A 393 55.03 -20.40 -25.94
C ASN A 393 54.98 -21.82 -25.35
N THR A 394 55.02 -21.98 -24.02
CA THR A 394 54.90 -23.28 -23.35
C THR A 394 53.75 -23.28 -22.35
N PRO A 395 53.05 -24.41 -22.14
CA PRO A 395 52.01 -24.50 -21.13
C PRO A 395 52.64 -24.45 -19.73
N PRO A 396 52.11 -23.63 -18.79
CA PRO A 396 52.65 -23.59 -17.44
C PRO A 396 52.48 -24.94 -16.74
N LYS A 397 53.51 -25.33 -16.01
CA LYS A 397 53.51 -26.47 -15.08
C LYS A 397 53.15 -26.03 -13.66
N THR A 398 53.54 -24.82 -13.25
CA THR A 398 53.34 -24.32 -11.89
C THR A 398 52.20 -23.31 -11.79
N PHE A 399 51.20 -23.60 -10.95
CA PHE A 399 50.03 -22.76 -10.72
C PHE A 399 49.91 -22.38 -9.25
N LEU A 400 50.06 -21.10 -8.95
CA LEU A 400 49.78 -20.56 -7.63
C LEU A 400 48.30 -20.18 -7.53
N ILE A 401 47.59 -20.77 -6.58
CA ILE A 401 46.21 -20.42 -6.26
C ILE A 401 46.23 -19.50 -5.04
N THR A 402 45.86 -18.25 -5.25
CA THR A 402 45.75 -17.26 -4.17
C THR A 402 44.37 -16.64 -4.15
N SER A 403 44.05 -15.94 -3.07
CA SER A 403 42.82 -15.17 -2.97
C SER A 403 43.11 -13.77 -2.49
N SER A 404 42.14 -12.88 -2.65
CA SER A 404 42.28 -11.52 -2.16
C SER A 404 42.14 -11.49 -0.63
N VAL A 405 41.09 -12.13 -0.10
CA VAL A 405 40.78 -12.17 1.33
C VAL A 405 40.65 -13.60 1.85
N PRO A 406 40.72 -13.84 3.18
CA PRO A 406 40.46 -15.16 3.74
C PRO A 406 39.05 -15.69 3.41
N LYS A 407 38.93 -17.02 3.33
CA LYS A 407 37.66 -17.75 3.12
C LYS A 407 37.00 -17.53 1.73
N GLU A 408 37.81 -17.30 0.71
CA GLU A 408 37.36 -17.26 -0.69
C GLU A 408 37.42 -18.61 -1.42
N GLY A 409 37.78 -19.69 -0.72
CA GLY A 409 37.73 -21.05 -1.28
C GLY A 409 38.97 -21.50 -2.05
N LYS A 410 40.09 -20.77 -1.95
CA LYS A 410 41.39 -21.11 -2.57
C LYS A 410 41.84 -22.56 -2.34
N SER A 411 41.86 -23.04 -1.10
CA SER A 411 42.35 -24.36 -0.73
C SER A 411 41.48 -25.46 -1.32
N LEU A 412 40.16 -25.24 -1.31
CA LEU A 412 39.20 -26.17 -1.87
C LEU A 412 39.34 -26.26 -3.40
N LEU A 413 39.47 -25.10 -4.05
CA LEU A 413 39.71 -25.03 -5.49
C LEU A 413 41.04 -25.70 -5.85
N ALA A 414 42.12 -25.45 -5.10
CA ALA A 414 43.44 -26.04 -5.32
C ALA A 414 43.39 -27.57 -5.26
N VAL A 415 42.73 -28.14 -4.24
CA VAL A 415 42.53 -29.59 -4.12
C VAL A 415 41.77 -30.16 -5.31
N TYR A 416 40.63 -29.57 -5.68
CA TYR A 416 39.84 -30.07 -6.80
C TYR A 416 40.51 -29.91 -8.14
N LEU A 417 41.25 -28.82 -8.34
CA LEU A 417 42.00 -28.59 -9.55
C LEU A 417 43.14 -29.62 -9.68
N ALA A 418 43.90 -29.87 -8.61
CA ALA A 418 44.93 -30.90 -8.58
C ALA A 418 44.35 -32.29 -8.88
N PHE A 419 43.23 -32.64 -8.26
CA PHE A 419 42.49 -33.87 -8.55
C PHE A 419 42.08 -33.97 -10.03
N SER A 420 41.56 -32.88 -10.61
CA SER A 420 41.12 -32.83 -12.02
C SER A 420 42.28 -33.03 -12.99
N PHE A 421 43.47 -32.49 -12.69
CA PHE A 421 44.68 -32.72 -13.48
C PHE A 421 45.16 -34.17 -13.39
N ALA A 422 45.28 -34.71 -12.17
CA ALA A 422 45.66 -36.10 -11.94
C ALA A 422 44.72 -37.08 -12.66
N LYS A 423 43.41 -36.87 -12.55
CA LYS A 423 42.39 -37.67 -13.25
C LYS A 423 42.52 -37.63 -14.78
N SER A 424 43.10 -36.56 -15.32
CA SER A 424 43.38 -36.46 -16.76
C SER A 424 44.71 -37.08 -17.20
N GLY A 425 45.40 -37.76 -16.29
CA GLY A 425 46.66 -38.46 -16.54
C GLY A 425 47.92 -37.62 -16.36
N ALA A 426 47.81 -36.40 -15.80
CA ALA A 426 48.98 -35.58 -15.51
C ALA A 426 49.56 -35.95 -14.15
N ASN A 427 50.86 -36.23 -14.07
CA ASN A 427 51.52 -36.44 -12.78
C ASN A 427 51.51 -35.12 -11.99
N THR A 428 50.67 -35.04 -10.95
CA THR A 428 50.30 -33.79 -10.29
C THR A 428 50.78 -33.74 -8.84
N LEU A 429 51.43 -32.64 -8.47
CA LEU A 429 51.81 -32.34 -7.09
C LEU A 429 50.95 -31.20 -6.52
N LEU A 430 50.32 -31.43 -5.38
CA LEU A 430 49.62 -30.41 -4.60
C LEU A 430 50.50 -29.93 -3.43
N ILE A 431 50.77 -28.64 -3.32
CA ILE A 431 51.62 -28.06 -2.25
C ILE A 431 50.77 -27.17 -1.34
N ASP A 432 50.83 -27.41 -0.03
CA ASP A 432 50.28 -26.51 1.00
C ASP A 432 51.33 -25.47 1.38
N ALA A 433 51.30 -24.31 0.72
CA ALA A 433 52.18 -23.17 1.02
C ALA A 433 51.54 -22.14 1.97
N ASP A 434 50.36 -22.43 2.53
CA ASP A 434 49.77 -21.63 3.60
C ASP A 434 50.35 -22.07 4.95
N LEU A 435 51.63 -21.75 5.18
CA LEU A 435 52.36 -22.11 6.40
C LEU A 435 51.78 -21.47 7.67
N ARG A 436 50.94 -20.44 7.52
CA ARG A 436 50.29 -19.73 8.63
C ARG A 436 49.05 -20.45 9.13
N LEU A 437 48.20 -20.92 8.22
CA LEU A 437 46.95 -21.61 8.54
C LEU A 437 46.79 -22.86 7.66
N PRO A 438 47.66 -23.88 7.83
CA PRO A 438 47.69 -25.05 6.96
C PRO A 438 46.44 -25.90 7.12
N LYS A 439 45.85 -26.31 6.00
CA LYS A 439 44.54 -27.01 5.98
C LYS A 439 44.49 -28.20 5.03
N LEU A 440 45.46 -28.36 4.13
CA LEU A 440 45.37 -29.41 3.13
C LEU A 440 45.60 -30.80 3.74
N HIS A 441 46.39 -30.91 4.80
CA HIS A 441 46.62 -32.17 5.50
C HIS A 441 45.32 -32.76 6.09
N TYR A 442 44.46 -31.93 6.70
CA TYR A 442 43.11 -32.34 7.12
C TYR A 442 42.25 -32.74 5.93
N SER A 443 42.32 -31.97 4.84
CA SER A 443 41.50 -32.16 3.63
C SER A 443 41.81 -33.48 2.92
N MET A 444 43.09 -33.85 2.90
CA MET A 444 43.59 -35.06 2.24
C MET A 444 43.75 -36.25 3.20
N ASN A 445 43.44 -36.06 4.49
CA ASN A 445 43.61 -37.07 5.54
C ASN A 445 45.05 -37.64 5.60
N VAL A 446 46.05 -36.75 5.62
CA VAL A 446 47.48 -37.09 5.71
C VAL A 446 48.13 -36.37 6.89
N ARG A 447 49.32 -36.82 7.30
CA ARG A 447 50.10 -36.16 8.37
C ARG A 447 50.58 -34.79 7.92
N GLN A 448 50.55 -33.79 8.81
CA GLN A 448 50.98 -32.43 8.50
C GLN A 448 52.51 -32.29 8.35
N SER A 449 53.29 -33.04 9.12
CA SER A 449 54.75 -32.91 9.20
C SER A 449 55.43 -34.29 9.12
N PRO A 450 56.62 -34.38 8.50
CA PRO A 450 57.37 -33.30 7.83
C PRO A 450 56.71 -32.79 6.54
N GLY A 451 57.06 -31.58 6.08
CA GLY A 451 56.43 -30.95 4.91
C GLY A 451 57.21 -29.79 4.29
N PHE A 452 56.52 -28.86 3.65
CA PHE A 452 57.10 -27.82 2.80
C PHE A 452 58.04 -26.89 3.57
N ALA A 453 57.69 -26.49 4.79
CA ALA A 453 58.58 -25.69 5.64
C ALA A 453 59.92 -26.40 5.90
N ASP A 454 59.91 -27.73 6.07
CA ASP A 454 61.11 -28.53 6.28
C ASP A 454 62.00 -28.64 5.03
N LEU A 455 61.38 -28.60 3.83
CA LEU A 455 62.11 -28.50 2.55
C LEU A 455 62.72 -27.12 2.34
N LEU A 456 61.96 -26.07 2.62
CA LEU A 456 62.46 -24.69 2.49
C LEU A 456 63.65 -24.44 3.42
N ARG A 457 63.66 -25.09 4.60
CA ARG A 457 64.81 -25.08 5.51
C ARG A 457 66.05 -25.79 4.97
N GLY A 458 65.90 -26.68 3.99
CA GLY A 458 66.97 -27.55 3.49
C GLY A 458 67.28 -28.73 4.42
N THR A 459 66.40 -29.02 5.39
CA THR A 459 66.61 -30.08 6.39
C THR A 459 66.23 -31.47 5.90
N MET A 460 65.42 -31.56 4.84
CA MET A 460 64.93 -32.83 4.27
C MET A 460 64.93 -32.78 2.74
N SER A 461 64.92 -33.95 2.09
CA SER A 461 64.82 -34.06 0.62
C SER A 461 63.37 -34.17 0.16
N PRO A 462 63.03 -33.73 -1.08
CA PRO A 462 61.65 -33.80 -1.60
C PRO A 462 61.02 -35.19 -1.50
N ASP A 463 61.77 -36.24 -1.83
CA ASP A 463 61.28 -37.63 -1.85
C ASP A 463 60.89 -38.14 -0.46
N SER A 464 61.46 -37.57 0.61
CA SER A 464 61.20 -37.99 2.00
C SER A 464 59.93 -37.38 2.61
N VAL A 465 59.39 -36.31 2.01
CA VAL A 465 58.27 -35.55 2.56
C VAL A 465 57.05 -35.51 1.64
N ILE A 466 57.21 -35.78 0.34
CA ILE A 466 56.10 -35.85 -0.60
C ILE A 466 55.37 -37.18 -0.40
N VAL A 467 54.06 -37.09 -0.16
CA VAL A 467 53.20 -38.24 0.16
C VAL A 467 52.24 -38.51 -0.98
N ARG A 468 52.05 -39.78 -1.35
CA ARG A 468 51.00 -40.18 -2.30
C ARG A 468 49.64 -40.19 -1.62
N THR A 469 48.63 -39.60 -2.26
CA THR A 469 47.31 -39.33 -1.66
C THR A 469 46.32 -40.50 -1.72
N GLY A 470 46.73 -41.63 -2.29
CA GLY A 470 45.85 -42.76 -2.62
C GLY A 470 45.07 -42.60 -3.92
N ILE A 471 45.16 -41.42 -4.55
CA ILE A 471 44.60 -41.15 -5.89
C ILE A 471 45.73 -41.32 -6.92
N PRO A 472 45.51 -42.04 -8.04
CA PRO A 472 46.50 -42.18 -9.11
C PRO A 472 46.99 -40.80 -9.60
N ASP A 473 48.30 -40.69 -9.81
CA ASP A 473 48.95 -39.49 -10.35
C ASP A 473 48.77 -38.21 -9.50
N LEU A 474 48.41 -38.35 -8.21
CA LEU A 474 48.28 -37.22 -7.28
C LEU A 474 49.14 -37.41 -6.02
N SER A 475 50.15 -36.57 -5.88
CA SER A 475 50.99 -36.45 -4.69
C SER A 475 50.72 -35.14 -3.95
N ILE A 476 50.97 -35.13 -2.64
CA ILE A 476 50.82 -33.94 -1.79
C ILE A 476 52.11 -33.66 -1.02
N LEU A 477 52.44 -32.38 -0.93
CA LEU A 477 53.41 -31.81 -0.02
C LEU A 477 52.67 -30.92 0.96
N THR A 478 52.50 -31.39 2.20
CA THR A 478 51.83 -30.66 3.28
C THR A 478 52.70 -29.50 3.78
N ALA A 479 52.16 -28.61 4.59
CA ALA A 479 52.89 -27.41 5.03
C ALA A 479 54.09 -27.72 5.95
N GLY A 480 54.07 -28.83 6.69
CA GLY A 480 55.06 -29.12 7.73
C GLY A 480 54.78 -28.37 9.04
N GLN A 481 55.76 -28.39 9.94
CA GLN A 481 55.75 -27.54 11.14
C GLN A 481 56.39 -26.18 10.81
N SER A 482 55.70 -25.09 11.14
CA SER A 482 56.21 -23.74 10.94
C SER A 482 56.37 -23.03 12.28
N ASN A 483 57.61 -22.98 12.79
CA ASN A 483 58.01 -22.10 13.89
C ASN A 483 58.67 -20.80 13.37
N ASP A 484 59.13 -20.81 12.11
CA ASP A 484 59.79 -19.67 11.46
C ASP A 484 58.77 -18.77 10.77
N ASN A 485 59.20 -17.55 10.42
CA ASN A 485 58.41 -16.62 9.61
C ASN A 485 58.31 -17.11 8.15
N PRO A 486 57.10 -17.39 7.61
CA PRO A 486 56.94 -17.91 6.26
C PRO A 486 57.57 -17.04 5.16
N SER A 487 57.50 -15.71 5.29
CA SER A 487 58.07 -14.79 4.30
C SER A 487 59.59 -14.96 4.14
N GLU A 488 60.28 -15.28 5.24
CA GLU A 488 61.73 -15.53 5.24
C GLU A 488 62.05 -16.88 4.59
N LEU A 489 61.26 -17.91 4.87
CA LEU A 489 61.40 -19.22 4.24
C LEU A 489 61.23 -19.14 2.71
N PHE A 490 60.24 -18.39 2.22
CA PHE A 490 60.01 -18.23 0.78
C PHE A 490 61.08 -17.37 0.09
N SER A 491 61.77 -16.50 0.82
CA SER A 491 62.81 -15.63 0.28
C SER A 491 64.19 -16.29 0.20
N ARG A 492 64.32 -17.56 0.63
CA ARG A 492 65.62 -18.25 0.64
C ARG A 492 66.14 -18.52 -0.78
N PRO A 493 67.46 -18.47 -1.01
CA PRO A 493 68.05 -18.63 -2.35
C PRO A 493 67.83 -20.01 -3.00
N ASN A 494 67.61 -21.05 -2.19
CA ASN A 494 67.41 -22.43 -2.66
C ASN A 494 65.99 -22.70 -3.18
N VAL A 495 65.04 -21.80 -2.95
CA VAL A 495 63.63 -22.01 -3.30
C VAL A 495 63.41 -22.13 -4.81
N PRO A 496 63.97 -21.27 -5.68
CA PRO A 496 63.82 -21.42 -7.13
C PRO A 496 64.37 -22.75 -7.66
N GLU A 497 65.51 -23.21 -7.13
CA GLU A 497 66.12 -24.49 -7.49
C GLU A 497 65.24 -25.68 -7.08
N LEU A 498 64.64 -25.61 -5.89
CA LEU A 498 63.66 -26.61 -5.44
C LEU A 498 62.46 -26.70 -6.40
N PHE A 499 61.88 -25.57 -6.82
CA PHE A 499 60.76 -25.60 -7.77
C PHE A 499 61.17 -26.10 -9.16
N HIS A 500 62.40 -25.83 -9.60
CA HIS A 500 62.95 -26.40 -10.82
C HIS A 500 63.13 -27.92 -10.72
N GLN A 501 63.61 -28.43 -9.57
CA GLN A 501 63.69 -29.86 -9.32
C GLN A 501 62.30 -30.51 -9.34
N LEU A 502 61.30 -29.91 -8.69
CA LEU A 502 59.94 -30.44 -8.67
C LEU A 502 59.28 -30.41 -10.06
N SER A 503 59.49 -29.35 -10.85
CA SER A 503 58.89 -29.22 -12.20
C SER A 503 59.48 -30.19 -13.23
N SER A 504 60.65 -30.78 -12.91
CA SER A 504 61.23 -31.88 -13.70
C SER A 504 60.55 -33.23 -13.45
N GLN A 505 59.95 -33.43 -12.26
CA GLN A 505 59.33 -34.70 -11.85
C GLN A 505 57.82 -34.73 -12.07
N TYR A 506 57.18 -33.55 -12.04
CA TYR A 506 55.72 -33.41 -12.14
C TYR A 506 55.33 -32.62 -13.38
N ASP A 507 54.25 -33.05 -14.03
CA ASP A 507 53.66 -32.36 -15.18
C ASP A 507 52.92 -31.08 -14.74
N LYS A 508 52.32 -31.13 -13.55
CA LYS A 508 51.53 -30.04 -12.97
C LYS A 508 51.81 -29.92 -11.48
N ILE A 509 52.01 -28.69 -11.01
CA ILE A 509 52.23 -28.35 -9.60
C ILE A 509 51.21 -27.28 -9.22
N ILE A 510 50.30 -27.61 -8.30
CA ILE A 510 49.27 -26.72 -7.78
C ILE A 510 49.64 -26.29 -6.37
N ILE A 511 49.72 -24.99 -6.12
CA ILE A 511 50.22 -24.44 -4.85
C ILE A 511 49.10 -23.66 -4.19
N ASP A 512 48.60 -24.11 -3.03
CA ASP A 512 47.70 -23.32 -2.19
C ASP A 512 48.52 -22.32 -1.36
N SER A 513 48.11 -21.06 -1.36
CA SER A 513 48.85 -19.97 -0.73
C SER A 513 47.98 -19.17 0.23
N PRO A 514 48.52 -18.35 1.13
CA PRO A 514 47.70 -17.44 1.93
C PRO A 514 47.07 -16.31 1.05
N PRO A 515 46.11 -15.54 1.58
CA PRO A 515 45.51 -14.42 0.84
C PRO A 515 46.52 -13.29 0.57
N SER A 516 46.57 -12.83 -0.69
CA SER A 516 47.59 -11.91 -1.21
C SER A 516 47.33 -10.42 -0.93
N LEU A 517 46.10 -10.02 -0.57
CA LEU A 517 45.84 -8.61 -0.26
C LEU A 517 46.47 -8.18 1.08
N MET A 518 46.49 -9.09 2.06
CA MET A 518 46.89 -8.79 3.43
C MET A 518 48.31 -9.28 3.77
N ILE A 519 48.84 -10.30 3.06
CA ILE A 519 50.07 -10.99 3.42
C ILE A 519 51.00 -11.08 2.20
N PRO A 520 52.31 -10.79 2.33
CA PRO A 520 53.25 -10.79 1.21
C PRO A 520 53.67 -12.19 0.75
N ASP A 521 53.42 -13.23 1.53
CA ASP A 521 53.84 -14.62 1.24
C ASP A 521 53.42 -15.10 -0.16
N ALA A 522 52.16 -14.86 -0.53
CA ALA A 522 51.67 -15.24 -1.86
C ALA A 522 52.31 -14.41 -2.98
N LEU A 523 52.69 -13.16 -2.72
CA LEU A 523 53.41 -12.32 -3.67
C LEU A 523 54.84 -12.82 -3.91
N LEU A 524 55.51 -13.33 -2.87
CA LEU A 524 56.84 -13.95 -2.99
C LEU A 524 56.79 -15.24 -3.80
N LEU A 525 55.83 -16.12 -3.49
CA LEU A 525 55.59 -17.34 -4.26
C LEU A 525 55.22 -17.04 -5.71
N ALA A 526 54.46 -15.97 -5.96
CA ALA A 526 54.06 -15.59 -7.30
C ALA A 526 55.26 -15.30 -8.22
N ARG A 527 56.37 -14.79 -7.67
CA ARG A 527 57.59 -14.48 -8.46
C ARG A 527 58.35 -15.72 -8.95
N ILE A 528 58.16 -16.87 -8.30
CA ILE A 528 58.88 -18.11 -8.61
C ILE A 528 58.05 -19.12 -9.39
N VAL A 529 56.75 -18.89 -9.54
CA VAL A 529 55.86 -19.72 -10.35
C VAL A 529 55.65 -19.12 -11.73
N GLU A 530 55.19 -19.94 -12.67
CA GLU A 530 54.89 -19.52 -14.03
C GLU A 530 53.54 -18.82 -14.12
N SER A 531 52.52 -19.29 -13.39
CA SER A 531 51.15 -18.75 -13.45
C SER A 531 50.53 -18.54 -12.07
N THR A 532 49.99 -17.36 -11.82
CA THR A 532 49.17 -17.08 -10.62
C THR A 532 47.71 -16.88 -10.98
N ILE A 533 46.83 -17.61 -10.29
CA ILE A 533 45.39 -17.57 -10.46
C ILE A 533 44.74 -16.97 -9.22
N LEU A 534 43.98 -15.90 -9.43
CA LEU A 534 43.27 -15.19 -8.37
C LEU A 534 41.86 -15.74 -8.16
N VAL A 535 41.56 -16.20 -6.95
CA VAL A 535 40.21 -16.60 -6.57
C VAL A 535 39.50 -15.42 -5.91
N ILE A 536 38.37 -15.02 -6.48
CA ILE A 536 37.56 -13.89 -5.99
C ILE A 536 36.18 -14.42 -5.60
N ARG A 537 35.74 -14.15 -4.38
CA ARG A 537 34.39 -14.51 -3.96
C ARG A 537 33.38 -13.43 -4.37
N SER A 538 32.29 -13.84 -5.01
CA SER A 538 31.19 -12.94 -5.40
C SER A 538 30.62 -12.19 -4.18
N GLY A 539 30.49 -10.86 -4.30
CA GLY A 539 29.87 -9.99 -3.30
C GLY A 539 30.71 -9.74 -2.04
N LYS A 540 32.03 -10.00 -2.09
CA LYS A 540 32.91 -9.96 -0.90
C LYS A 540 33.94 -8.84 -0.92
N LEU A 541 34.40 -8.42 -2.10
CA LEU A 541 35.45 -7.42 -2.26
C LEU A 541 35.00 -6.31 -3.22
N SER A 542 35.41 -5.07 -2.97
CA SER A 542 35.12 -3.93 -3.84
C SER A 542 36.05 -3.90 -5.07
N ALA A 543 35.58 -3.27 -6.13
CA ALA A 543 36.38 -3.09 -7.36
C ALA A 543 37.72 -2.39 -7.08
N ASN A 544 37.71 -1.35 -6.24
CA ASN A 544 38.93 -0.60 -5.87
C ASN A 544 39.95 -1.48 -5.14
N SER A 545 39.51 -2.38 -4.26
CA SER A 545 40.43 -3.29 -3.55
C SER A 545 41.03 -4.33 -4.49
N ILE A 546 40.28 -4.78 -5.49
CA ILE A 546 40.76 -5.69 -6.52
C ILE A 546 41.83 -5.01 -7.40
N VAL A 547 41.62 -3.75 -7.80
CA VAL A 547 42.61 -2.97 -8.55
C VAL A 547 43.91 -2.81 -7.74
N LYS A 548 43.81 -2.43 -6.46
CA LYS A 548 44.98 -2.35 -5.56
C LYS A 548 45.73 -3.67 -5.42
N LEU A 549 45.03 -4.80 -5.48
CA LEU A 549 45.68 -6.11 -5.45
C LEU A 549 46.53 -6.30 -6.71
N LYS A 550 45.97 -6.03 -7.89
CA LYS A 550 46.70 -6.11 -9.16
C LYS A 550 47.92 -5.20 -9.17
N GLU A 551 47.80 -3.96 -8.68
CA GLU A 551 48.93 -3.04 -8.54
C GLU A 551 50.08 -3.63 -7.71
N LYS A 552 49.79 -4.41 -6.65
CA LYS A 552 50.82 -5.10 -5.87
C LYS A 552 51.53 -6.21 -6.65
N PHE A 553 50.82 -6.95 -7.49
CA PHE A 553 51.41 -7.98 -8.35
C PHE A 553 52.26 -7.34 -9.47
N ASP A 554 51.73 -6.28 -10.10
CA ASP A 554 52.43 -5.52 -11.14
C ASP A 554 53.73 -4.90 -10.59
N ALA A 555 53.70 -4.33 -9.38
CA ALA A 555 54.84 -3.68 -8.74
C ALA A 555 56.05 -4.61 -8.51
N ILE A 556 55.81 -5.92 -8.37
CA ILE A 556 56.87 -6.92 -8.16
C ILE A 556 57.16 -7.77 -9.40
N GLY A 557 56.48 -7.48 -10.52
CA GLY A 557 56.60 -8.23 -11.77
C GLY A 557 56.12 -9.68 -11.68
N ALA A 558 55.17 -9.99 -10.78
CA ALA A 558 54.65 -11.34 -10.63
C ALA A 558 53.51 -11.64 -11.63
N PRO A 559 53.48 -12.83 -12.26
CA PRO A 559 52.54 -13.17 -13.32
C PRO A 559 51.13 -13.47 -12.78
N LEU A 560 50.29 -12.43 -12.68
CA LEU A 560 48.86 -12.58 -12.41
C LEU A 560 48.12 -12.94 -13.71
N THR A 561 47.95 -14.24 -13.97
CA THR A 561 47.54 -14.76 -15.29
C THR A 561 46.03 -14.72 -15.53
N GLY A 562 45.24 -14.73 -14.47
CA GLY A 562 43.78 -14.59 -14.57
C GLY A 562 43.07 -14.88 -13.26
N PHE A 563 41.75 -14.97 -13.32
CA PHE A 563 40.92 -15.13 -12.12
C PHE A 563 39.79 -16.14 -12.28
N ILE A 564 39.30 -16.61 -11.13
CA ILE A 564 38.19 -17.53 -10.97
C ILE A 564 37.19 -16.90 -9.99
N LEU A 565 35.91 -16.93 -10.32
CA LEU A 565 34.86 -16.43 -9.44
C LEU A 565 34.30 -17.58 -8.60
N ASN A 566 34.35 -17.46 -7.28
CA ASN A 566 33.76 -18.43 -6.37
C ASN A 566 32.41 -17.92 -5.85
N GLY A 567 31.39 -18.78 -5.94
CA GLY A 567 30.09 -18.54 -5.37
C GLY A 567 29.25 -17.53 -6.15
N SER A 568 29.52 -17.37 -7.45
CA SER A 568 28.57 -16.71 -8.34
C SER A 568 27.23 -17.45 -8.27
N ARG A 569 26.14 -16.69 -8.17
CA ARG A 569 24.80 -17.26 -8.24
C ARG A 569 24.55 -17.65 -9.68
N LEU A 570 24.85 -18.91 -10.01
CA LEU A 570 24.55 -19.54 -11.28
C LEU A 570 23.03 -19.74 -11.45
N GLU A 571 22.25 -18.66 -11.44
CA GLU A 571 20.80 -18.69 -11.72
C GLU A 571 20.52 -19.03 -13.18
N LYS A 572 21.40 -18.64 -14.10
CA LYS A 572 21.25 -18.96 -15.53
C LYS A 572 21.49 -20.43 -15.85
N ILE A 573 22.27 -21.17 -15.05
CA ILE A 573 22.57 -22.58 -15.33
C ILE A 573 21.57 -23.54 -14.65
N GLN A 574 20.86 -23.15 -13.59
CA GLN A 574 19.88 -24.05 -12.95
C GLN A 574 18.70 -24.42 -13.88
N HIS A 575 18.24 -23.50 -14.74
CA HIS A 575 17.20 -23.80 -15.74
C HIS A 575 17.72 -24.67 -16.90
N TYR A 576 18.97 -24.50 -17.32
CA TYR A 576 19.58 -25.33 -18.37
C TYR A 576 20.02 -26.71 -17.86
N SER A 577 20.50 -26.77 -16.61
CA SER A 577 20.92 -27.99 -15.90
C SER A 577 19.75 -28.94 -15.67
N SER A 578 18.58 -28.43 -15.28
CA SER A 578 17.37 -29.24 -15.10
C SER A 578 16.87 -29.84 -16.42
N TYR A 579 16.96 -29.08 -17.52
CA TYR A 579 16.66 -29.57 -18.87
C TYR A 579 17.67 -30.64 -19.35
N TYR A 580 18.97 -30.41 -19.18
CA TYR A 580 20.02 -31.37 -19.58
C TYR A 580 20.03 -32.65 -18.73
N LYS A 581 19.74 -32.54 -17.42
CA LYS A 581 19.63 -33.70 -16.51
C LYS A 581 18.42 -34.58 -16.86
N SER A 582 17.32 -33.97 -17.30
CA SER A 582 16.17 -34.66 -17.89
C SER A 582 16.55 -35.40 -19.19
N TYR A 583 17.34 -34.76 -20.06
CA TYR A 583 17.77 -35.33 -21.34
C TYR A 583 18.69 -36.55 -21.17
N TYR A 584 19.70 -36.48 -20.29
CA TYR A 584 20.59 -37.61 -20.00
C TYR A 584 19.91 -38.72 -19.22
N ASN A 585 19.03 -38.41 -18.26
CA ASN A 585 18.25 -39.43 -17.57
C ASN A 585 17.32 -40.20 -18.53
N LYS A 586 16.75 -39.53 -19.54
CA LYS A 586 16.01 -40.20 -20.63
C LYS A 586 16.91 -41.08 -21.49
N ALA A 587 18.12 -40.64 -21.81
CA ALA A 587 19.08 -41.42 -22.62
C ALA A 587 19.67 -42.64 -21.86
N HIS A 588 19.74 -42.60 -20.54
CA HIS A 588 20.16 -43.74 -19.71
C HIS A 588 19.00 -44.68 -19.36
N ALA A 589 17.76 -44.19 -19.32
CA ALA A 589 16.57 -45.02 -19.13
C ALA A 589 16.30 -45.97 -20.33
N THR A 590 16.71 -45.59 -21.54
CA THR A 590 16.51 -46.39 -22.76
C THR A 590 17.53 -47.50 -22.98
N LYS A 591 18.55 -47.65 -22.12
CA LYS A 591 19.57 -48.72 -22.20
C LYS A 591 19.39 -49.87 -21.21
N LYS A 592 18.23 -50.02 -20.56
CA LYS A 592 17.89 -51.29 -19.89
C LYS A 592 17.36 -52.28 -20.93
N LYS A 593 18.25 -53.14 -21.44
CA LYS A 593 17.85 -54.36 -22.18
C LYS A 593 16.84 -55.14 -21.32
N PRO A 594 15.71 -55.62 -21.88
CA PRO A 594 14.78 -56.44 -21.11
C PRO A 594 15.48 -57.75 -20.72
N ALA A 595 15.45 -58.07 -19.42
CA ALA A 595 15.98 -59.32 -18.90
C ALA A 595 15.17 -60.49 -19.48
N PHE A 596 15.85 -61.37 -20.20
CA PHE A 596 15.30 -62.63 -20.71
C PHE A 596 15.00 -63.56 -19.52
N LYS A 597 13.71 -63.75 -19.19
CA LYS A 597 13.27 -64.76 -18.21
C LYS A 597 13.35 -66.16 -18.86
N PRO A 598 14.07 -67.14 -18.28
CA PRO A 598 14.00 -68.51 -18.77
C PRO A 598 12.63 -69.11 -18.41
N LYS A 599 11.95 -69.70 -19.40
CA LYS A 599 10.70 -70.45 -19.19
C LYS A 599 10.99 -71.75 -18.44
N ASN A 600 10.22 -72.00 -17.38
CA ASN A 600 10.24 -73.23 -16.58
C ASN A 600 10.12 -74.49 -17.46
N LYS A 601 11.04 -75.44 -17.25
CA LYS A 601 10.93 -76.82 -17.74
C LYS A 601 9.75 -77.51 -17.03
N LYS A 602 8.83 -78.09 -17.80
CA LYS A 602 7.83 -79.05 -17.30
C LYS A 602 8.52 -80.36 -16.91
N PRO A 603 8.06 -81.07 -15.87
CA PRO A 603 8.55 -82.42 -15.58
C PRO A 603 8.08 -83.40 -16.66
N ALA A 604 8.96 -84.35 -17.00
CA ALA A 604 8.77 -85.36 -18.03
C ALA A 604 7.68 -86.36 -17.65
N ILE A 605 6.81 -86.69 -18.60
CA ILE A 605 5.84 -87.78 -18.53
C ILE A 605 6.55 -89.06 -18.98
N VAL A 606 6.55 -90.07 -18.14
CA VAL A 606 7.02 -91.44 -18.41
C VAL A 606 6.02 -92.14 -19.34
N PRO A 607 6.43 -92.83 -20.42
CA PRO A 607 5.52 -93.59 -21.27
C PRO A 607 5.20 -94.95 -20.64
N PRO A 608 3.98 -95.51 -20.80
CA PRO A 608 3.70 -96.87 -20.39
C PRO A 608 4.23 -97.88 -21.43
N ALA A 609 4.54 -99.06 -20.91
CA ALA A 609 5.02 -100.24 -21.62
C ALA A 609 4.07 -100.67 -22.75
N GLY A 610 4.65 -101.21 -23.82
CA GLY A 610 3.99 -101.42 -25.09
C GLY A 610 3.09 -102.65 -25.21
N SER A 611 2.50 -102.72 -26.41
CA SER A 611 2.08 -103.88 -27.18
C SER A 611 1.68 -103.39 -28.56
#